data_AF-A0A522AMH2-F1
#
_entry.id   AF-A0A522AMH2-F1
#
_cell.length_a   1.000
_cell.length_b   1.000
_cell.length_c   1.000
_cell.angle_alpha   90.00
_cell.angle_beta   90.00
_cell.angle_gamma   90.00
#
_symmetry.space_group_name_H-M   'P 1'
#
loop_
_entity.id
_entity.type
_entity.pdbx_description
1 polymer ?
#
loop_
_entity_poly.entity_id
_entity_poly.type
_entity_poly.pdbx_seq_one_letter_code
_entity_poly.pdbx_strand_id
1 'polypeptide(L)' 'MNPPEPGEHAPEIALPDETGTVHRLSEQRDRWTIVYFYPADDTPGCTIESCQFR' A
#
# COMPACT_ATOMS: atom_id res chain seq x y z
N MET A 1 10.77 13.23 4.33
CA MET A 1 11.01 12.04 3.48
C MET A 1 10.53 12.40 2.08
N ASN A 2 11.33 12.13 1.06
CA ASN A 2 10.93 12.41 -0.32
C ASN A 2 10.13 11.21 -0.87
N PRO A 3 9.14 11.46 -1.74
CA PRO A 3 8.47 10.38 -2.45
C PRO A 3 9.47 9.63 -3.36
N PRO A 4 9.30 8.32 -3.57
CA PRO A 4 10.13 7.55 -4.49
C PRO A 4 9.96 8.05 -5.94
N GLU A 5 11.03 8.01 -6.73
CA GLU A 5 10.99 8.41 -8.14
C GLU A 5 10.73 7.21 -9.07
N PRO A 6 10.08 7.41 -10.24
CA PRO A 6 9.88 6.35 -11.21
C PRO A 6 11.20 5.71 -11.66
N GLY A 7 11.27 4.37 -11.61
CA GLY A 7 12.45 3.60 -11.98
C GLY A 7 13.39 3.29 -10.81
N GLU A 8 13.21 3.90 -9.65
CA GLU A 8 13.89 3.49 -8.43
C GLU A 8 13.33 2.16 -7.89
N HIS A 9 14.16 1.46 -7.10
CA HIS A 9 13.66 0.33 -6.34
C HIS A 9 12.60 0.81 -5.34
N ALA A 10 11.47 0.11 -5.30
CA ALA A 10 10.43 0.37 -4.31
C ALA A 10 11.01 0.27 -2.88
N PRO A 11 10.59 1.14 -1.95
CA PRO A 11 11.08 1.15 -0.58
C PRO A 11 10.75 -0.15 0.15
N GLU A 12 11.55 -0.49 1.17
CA GLU A 12 11.22 -1.60 2.06
C GLU A 12 10.01 -1.22 2.92
N ILE A 13 8.92 -1.96 2.75
CA ILE A 13 7.69 -1.80 3.53
C ILE A 13 7.40 -3.14 4.19
N ALA A 14 7.19 -3.08 5.51
CA ALA A 14 6.74 -4.19 6.33
C ALA A 14 5.66 -3.67 7.30
N LEU A 15 4.41 -4.07 7.09
CA LEU A 15 3.27 -3.62 7.90
C LEU A 15 2.41 -4.83 8.31
N PRO A 16 1.86 -4.84 9.53
CA PRO A 16 0.86 -5.82 9.91
C PRO A 16 -0.46 -5.56 9.16
N ASP A 17 -1.15 -6.63 8.78
CA ASP A 17 -2.56 -6.58 8.40
C ASP A 17 -3.49 -6.54 9.62
N GLU A 18 -4.80 -6.59 9.39
CA GLU A 18 -5.83 -6.58 10.43
C GLU A 18 -5.75 -7.79 11.39
N THR A 19 -5.08 -8.87 10.99
CA THR A 19 -4.86 -10.08 11.81
C THR A 19 -3.53 -10.04 12.57
N GLY A 20 -2.71 -9.01 12.34
CA GLY A 20 -1.36 -8.90 12.88
C GLY A 20 -0.30 -9.66 12.08
N THR A 21 -0.65 -10.21 10.92
CA THR A 21 0.31 -10.86 10.02
C THR A 21 1.13 -9.79 9.34
N VAL A 22 2.45 -9.84 9.50
CA VAL A 22 3.36 -8.88 8.85
C VAL A 22 3.56 -9.28 7.39
N HIS A 23 3.13 -8.40 6.48
CA HIS A 23 3.38 -8.53 5.05
C HIS A 23 4.60 -7.68 4.68
N ARG A 24 5.50 -8.23 3.87
CA ARG A 24 6.63 -7.46 3.32
C ARG A 24 6.46 -7.26 1.82
N LEU A 25 6.74 -6.05 1.34
CA LEU A 25 6.70 -5.78 -0.10
C LEU A 25 7.70 -6.66 -0.88
N SER A 26 8.81 -7.03 -0.25
CA SER A 26 9.82 -7.93 -0.83
C SER A 26 9.29 -9.35 -1.09
N GLU A 27 8.23 -9.79 -0.42
CA GLU A 27 7.59 -11.09 -0.64
C GLU A 27 6.69 -11.10 -1.89
N GLN A 28 6.37 -9.92 -2.45
CA GLN A 28 5.51 -9.76 -3.63
C GLN A 28 6.30 -9.56 -4.94
N ARG A 29 7.60 -9.88 -4.92
CA ARG A 29 8.45 -9.80 -6.13
C ARG A 29 7.90 -10.70 -7.23
N ASP A 30 8.23 -10.36 -8.47
CA ASP A 30 7.84 -11.07 -9.70
C ASP A 30 6.32 -11.04 -10.01
N ARG A 31 5.57 -10.18 -9.32
CA ARG A 31 4.16 -9.90 -9.58
C ARG A 31 3.97 -8.38 -9.71
N TRP A 32 2.98 -7.98 -10.48
CA TRP A 32 2.54 -6.59 -10.45
C TRP A 32 1.89 -6.32 -9.10
N THR A 33 2.40 -5.33 -8.37
CA THR A 33 1.95 -4.97 -7.03
C THR A 33 1.71 -3.48 -6.97
N ILE A 34 0.55 -3.08 -6.44
CA ILE A 34 0.20 -1.69 -6.16
C ILE A 34 0.24 -1.52 -4.64
N VAL A 35 0.96 -0.49 -4.19
CA VAL A 35 0.96 -0.05 -2.79
C VAL A 35 0.28 1.31 -2.74
N TYR A 36 -0.77 1.42 -1.93
CA TYR A 36 -1.57 2.63 -1.78
C TYR A 36 -1.66 3.00 -0.30
N PHE A 37 -1.35 4.26 0.03
CA PHE A 37 -1.47 4.81 1.37
C PHE A 37 -2.62 5.80 1.40
N TYR A 38 -3.46 5.72 2.43
CA TYR A 38 -4.55 6.67 2.66
C TYR A 38 -4.46 7.21 4.10
N PRO A 39 -4.98 8.43 4.37
CA PRO A 39 -4.68 9.15 5.60
C PRO A 39 -5.26 8.53 6.88
N ALA A 40 -6.46 7.99 6.80
CA ALA A 40 -7.17 7.36 7.91
C ALA A 40 -8.41 6.59 7.44
N ASP A 41 -8.73 5.53 8.17
CA ASP A 41 -9.99 4.79 8.05
C ASP A 41 -11.19 5.70 8.32
N ASP A 42 -12.33 5.40 7.68
CA ASP A 42 -13.64 5.98 7.97
C ASP A 42 -13.73 7.53 7.95
N THR A 43 -12.82 8.19 7.23
CA THR A 43 -12.88 9.66 7.03
C THR A 43 -13.79 10.02 5.84
N PRO A 44 -14.37 11.25 5.78
CA PRO A 44 -15.36 11.60 4.75
C PRO A 44 -14.87 11.55 3.28
N GLY A 45 -13.58 11.29 3.04
CA GLY A 45 -13.04 10.97 1.71
C GLY A 45 -13.16 9.49 1.31
N CYS A 46 -13.58 8.62 2.23
CA CYS A 46 -13.46 7.16 2.17
C CYS A 46 -14.62 6.44 1.44
N THR A 47 -15.45 7.13 0.64
CA THR A 47 -16.65 6.51 0.03
C THR A 47 -16.64 6.44 -1.51
N ILE A 48 -15.62 6.99 -2.19
CA ILE A 48 -15.57 6.94 -3.68
C ILE A 48 -14.48 6.00 -4.19
N GLU A 49 -13.28 6.02 -3.62
CA GLU A 49 -12.14 5.26 -4.17
C GLU A 49 -12.22 3.75 -3.88
N SER A 50 -12.77 3.34 -2.74
CA SER A 50 -12.86 1.92 -2.34
C SER A 50 -13.83 1.09 -3.18
N CYS A 51 -14.68 1.72 -4.00
CA CYS A 51 -15.58 1.03 -4.92
C CYS A 51 -14.92 0.65 -6.25
N GLN A 52 -13.79 1.26 -6.62
CA GLN A 52 -13.14 1.03 -7.92
C GLN A 52 -12.07 -0.08 -7.89
N PHE A 53 -11.62 -0.50 -6.71
CA PHE A 53 -10.60 -1.55 -6.55
C PHE A 53 -11.18 -2.97 -6.40
N ARG A 54 -12.50 -3.15 -6.58
CA ARG A 54 -13.14 -4.47 -6.59
C ARG A 54 -13.01 -5.18 -7.94
#